data_AF-A0A925M4Z7-F1
#
_entry.id   AF-A0A925M4Z7-F1
#
_cell.length_a   1.000
_cell.length_b   1.000
_cell.length_c   1.000
_cell.angle_alpha   90.00
_cell.angle_beta   90.00
_cell.angle_gamma   90.00
#
_symmetry.space_group_name_H-M   'P 1'
#
loop_
_entity.id
_entity.type
_entity.pdbx_description
1 polymer ?
#
loop_
_entity_poly.entity_id
_entity_poly.type
_entity_poly.pdbx_seq_one_letter_code
_entity_poly.pdbx_strand_id
1 'polypeptide(L)'
;MIHLDHLIATLMQVVIENAGAETGALVLLEEDQLTVVAQCSGSRQCDLEKLTVADCATIPVSVIHSVERTQEPLVFDDAFSELSFSTDPYIQHRQTRSLLCMPMLKQNQLI
;
A
#
# COMPACT_ATOMS: atom_id res chain seq x y z
N MET A 1 -25.25 -10.79 6.06
CA MET A 1 -24.47 -10.18 4.97
C MET A 1 -23.06 -10.02 5.53
N ILE A 2 -22.04 -10.61 4.91
CA ILE A 2 -20.67 -10.48 5.42
C ILE A 2 -20.24 -9.05 5.06
N HIS A 3 -19.98 -8.20 6.06
CA HIS A 3 -19.51 -6.83 5.85
C HIS A 3 -18.00 -6.88 5.56
N LEU A 4 -17.64 -7.20 4.31
CA LEU A 4 -16.24 -7.30 3.86
C LEU A 4 -15.45 -6.04 4.21
N ASP A 5 -16.07 -4.87 4.03
CA ASP A 5 -15.55 -3.55 4.39
C ASP A 5 -15.10 -3.48 5.87
N HIS A 6 -15.92 -4.00 6.78
CA HIS A 6 -15.59 -4.01 8.21
C HIS A 6 -14.42 -4.95 8.52
N LEU A 7 -14.34 -6.09 7.82
CA LEU A 7 -13.22 -7.02 7.95
C LEU A 7 -11.92 -6.40 7.43
N ILE A 8 -11.95 -5.75 6.27
CA ILE A 8 -10.80 -5.06 5.68
C ILE A 8 -10.33 -3.95 6.61
N ALA A 9 -11.23 -3.09 7.09
CA ALA A 9 -10.87 -2.03 8.02
C ALA A 9 -10.24 -2.57 9.31
N THR A 10 -10.82 -3.63 9.89
CA THR A 10 -10.28 -4.24 11.11
C THR A 10 -8.92 -4.88 10.87
N LEU A 11 -8.75 -5.60 9.76
CA LEU A 11 -7.49 -6.22 9.38
C LEU A 11 -6.40 -5.16 9.20
N MET A 12 -6.69 -4.11 8.44
CA MET A 12 -5.74 -3.04 8.15
C MET A 12 -5.33 -2.29 9.42
N GLN A 13 -6.26 -2.05 10.34
CA GLN A 13 -5.94 -1.44 11.64
C GLN A 13 -4.92 -2.30 12.40
N VAL A 14 -5.15 -3.62 12.46
CA VAL A 14 -4.22 -4.56 13.11
C VAL A 14 -2.86 -4.60 12.41
N VAL A 15 -2.83 -4.58 11.07
CA VAL A 15 -1.58 -4.59 10.30
C VAL A 15 -0.75 -3.34 10.59
N ILE A 16 -1.37 -2.16 10.59
CA ILE A 16 -0.67 -0.89 10.84
C ILE A 16 -0.15 -0.82 12.27
N GLU A 17 -0.97 -1.20 13.25
CA GLU A 17 -0.58 -1.22 14.66
C GLU A 17 0.61 -2.16 14.91
N ASN A 18 0.55 -3.39 14.37
CA ASN A 18 1.61 -4.37 14.54
C ASN A 18 2.89 -4.01 13.78
N ALA A 19 2.77 -3.35 12.63
CA ALA A 19 3.91 -2.83 11.87
C ALA A 19 4.51 -1.57 12.52
N GLY A 20 3.80 -0.92 13.44
CA GLY A 20 4.17 0.41 13.95
C GLY A 20 4.13 1.48 12.85
N ALA A 21 3.31 1.28 11.81
CA ALA A 21 3.25 2.16 10.65
C ALA A 21 2.39 3.41 10.92
N GLU A 22 2.75 4.53 10.30
CA GLU A 22 1.94 5.76 10.35
C GLU A 22 0.77 5.73 9.36
N THR A 23 0.95 5.03 8.25
CA THR A 23 -0.02 4.88 7.16
C THR A 23 0.09 3.49 6.54
N GLY A 24 -1.00 2.99 5.98
CA GLY A 24 -1.01 1.76 5.20
C GLY A 24 -2.11 1.80 4.14
N ALA A 25 -1.90 1.07 3.05
CA ALA A 25 -2.87 0.93 1.99
C ALA A 25 -2.98 -0.53 1.56
N LEU A 26 -4.19 -0.95 1.21
CA LEU A 26 -4.47 -2.23 0.57
C LEU A 26 -4.75 -1.98 -0.90
N VAL A 27 -3.97 -2.65 -1.76
CA VAL A 27 -4.13 -2.59 -3.21
C VAL A 27 -4.50 -3.98 -3.70
N LEU A 28 -5.51 -4.06 -4.56
CA LEU A 28 -5.97 -5.27 -5.23
C LEU A 28 -5.89 -5.08 -6.75
N LEU A 29 -5.65 -6.17 -7.45
CA LEU A 29 -5.74 -6.25 -8.90
C LEU A 29 -7.19 -6.60 -9.27
N GLU A 30 -7.98 -5.58 -9.63
CA GLU A 30 -9.36 -5.71 -10.07
C GLU A 30 -9.43 -5.44 -11.59
N GLU A 31 -9.94 -6.40 -12.37
CA GLU A 31 -10.09 -6.25 -13.84
C GLU A 31 -8.78 -5.82 -14.55
N ASP A 32 -7.65 -6.43 -14.16
CA ASP A 32 -6.29 -6.11 -14.63
C ASP A 32 -5.82 -4.67 -14.31
N GLN A 33 -6.47 -4.02 -13.33
CA GLN A 33 -6.11 -2.70 -12.85
C GLN A 33 -5.84 -2.70 -11.33
N LEU A 34 -4.69 -2.16 -10.94
CA LEU A 34 -4.39 -1.94 -9.53
C LEU A 34 -5.30 -0.86 -8.94
N THR A 35 -6.06 -1.26 -7.92
CA THR A 35 -7.05 -0.46 -7.24
C THR A 35 -6.74 -0.42 -5.76
N VAL A 36 -6.63 0.78 -5.20
CA VAL A 36 -6.57 1.01 -3.77
C VAL A 36 -7.96 0.78 -3.21
N VAL A 37 -8.12 -0.18 -2.32
CA VAL A 37 -9.41 -0.55 -1.71
C VAL A 37 -9.52 -0.18 -0.23
N ALA A 38 -8.39 0.15 0.39
CA ALA A 38 -8.36 0.69 1.73
C ALA A 38 -7.13 1.57 1.93
N GLN A 39 -7.29 2.65 2.68
CA GLN A 39 -6.22 3.51 3.16
C GLN A 39 -6.46 3.84 4.63
N CYS A 40 -5.43 3.72 5.45
CA CYS A 40 -5.55 3.94 6.88
C CYS A 40 -4.35 4.74 7.38
N SER A 41 -4.56 5.53 8.42
CA SER A 41 -3.51 6.35 9.03
C SER A 41 -3.55 6.23 10.55
N GLY A 42 -2.53 5.59 11.13
CA GLY A 42 -2.36 5.38 12.56
C GLY A 42 -3.62 4.83 13.24
N SER A 43 -4.10 5.55 14.26
CA SER A 43 -5.29 5.19 15.05
C SER A 43 -6.62 5.72 14.48
N ARG A 44 -6.63 6.27 13.26
CA ARG A 44 -7.84 6.74 12.60
C ARG A 44 -8.53 5.62 11.84
N GLN A 45 -9.83 5.78 11.65
CA GLN A 45 -10.64 4.88 10.84
C GLN A 45 -10.13 4.83 9.39
N CYS A 46 -10.07 3.62 8.83
CA CYS A 46 -9.72 3.38 7.43
C CYS A 46 -10.75 3.99 6.48
N ASP A 47 -10.25 4.64 5.43
CA ASP A 47 -11.01 4.99 4.24
C ASP A 47 -11.07 3.78 3.32
N LEU A 48 -12.25 3.46 2.81
CA LEU A 48 -12.53 2.32 1.94
C LEU A 48 -13.02 2.77 0.55
N GLU A 49 -12.92 4.06 0.24
CA GLU A 49 -13.16 4.56 -1.11
C GLU A 49 -12.16 3.93 -2.09
N LYS A 50 -12.70 3.34 -3.17
CA LYS A 50 -11.89 2.72 -4.20
C LYS A 50 -11.33 3.77 -5.15
N LEU A 51 -10.02 3.74 -5.35
CA LEU A 51 -9.31 4.62 -6.28
C LEU A 51 -8.34 3.80 -7.11
N THR A 52 -8.14 4.19 -8.37
CA THR A 52 -7.05 3.60 -9.15
C THR A 52 -5.72 4.00 -8.53
N VAL A 53 -4.71 3.12 -8.58
CA VAL A 53 -3.36 3.48 -8.08
C VAL A 53 -2.80 4.71 -8.80
N ALA A 54 -3.12 4.88 -10.08
CA ALA A 54 -2.67 6.03 -10.87
C ALA A 54 -3.23 7.38 -10.36
N ASP A 55 -4.43 7.38 -9.78
CA ASP A 55 -5.09 8.59 -9.27
C ASP A 55 -4.82 8.83 -7.77
N CYS A 56 -4.11 7.93 -7.10
CA CYS A 56 -3.91 7.97 -5.66
C CYS A 56 -2.57 8.62 -5.29
N ALA A 57 -2.61 9.90 -4.87
CA ALA A 57 -1.43 10.67 -4.49
C ALA A 57 -0.90 10.35 -3.07
N THR A 58 -1.57 9.48 -2.32
CA THR A 58 -1.28 9.16 -0.92
C THR A 58 -0.50 7.85 -0.75
N ILE A 59 0.04 7.30 -1.84
CA ILE A 59 0.83 6.06 -1.86
C ILE A 59 2.02 6.18 -2.85
N PRO A 60 3.10 5.40 -2.65
CA PRO A 60 4.26 5.38 -3.55
C PRO A 60 4.01 4.48 -4.77
N VAL A 61 3.45 5.07 -5.83
CA VAL A 61 3.03 4.34 -7.06
C VAL A 61 4.19 3.57 -7.71
N SER A 62 5.39 4.15 -7.76
CA SER A 62 6.54 3.50 -8.38
C SER A 62 6.99 2.23 -7.64
N VAL A 63 6.89 2.23 -6.31
CA VAL A 63 7.19 1.07 -5.47
C VAL A 63 6.18 -0.04 -5.71
N ILE A 64 4.89 0.32 -5.75
CA ILE A 64 3.80 -0.63 -5.99
C ILE A 64 3.97 -1.32 -7.34
N HIS A 65 4.24 -0.58 -8.42
CA HIS A 65 4.52 -1.16 -9.73
C HIS A 65 5.79 -2.01 -9.79
N SER A 66 6.79 -1.69 -8.95
CA SER A 66 7.96 -2.55 -8.84
C SER A 66 7.59 -3.89 -8.22
N VAL A 67 6.85 -3.89 -7.11
CA VAL A 67 6.39 -5.12 -6.43
C VAL A 67 5.40 -5.92 -7.28
N GLU A 68 4.50 -5.26 -8.01
CA GLU A 68 3.61 -5.90 -8.99
C GLU A 68 4.40 -6.71 -10.03
N ARG A 69 5.44 -6.09 -10.61
CA ARG A 69 6.25 -6.71 -11.67
C ARG A 69 7.18 -7.80 -11.14
N THR A 70 7.80 -7.59 -9.98
CA THR A 70 8.78 -8.54 -9.43
C THR A 70 8.13 -9.64 -8.61
N GLN A 71 6.94 -9.40 -8.06
CA GLN A 71 6.30 -10.24 -7.03
C GLN A 71 7.22 -10.53 -5.85
N GLU A 72 8.15 -9.61 -5.56
CA GLU A 72 9.07 -9.67 -4.43
C GLU A 72 8.79 -8.50 -3.49
N PRO A 73 8.87 -8.70 -2.16
CA PRO A 73 8.71 -7.62 -1.21
C PRO A 73 9.84 -6.58 -1.33
N LEU A 74 9.50 -5.32 -1.13
CA LEU A 74 10.45 -4.23 -0.96
C LEU A 74 10.37 -3.68 0.46
N VAL A 75 11.52 -3.57 1.11
CA VAL A 75 11.66 -3.07 2.47
C VAL A 75 12.80 -2.06 2.49
N PHE A 76 12.50 -0.85 2.95
CA PHE A 76 13.45 0.24 3.05
C PHE A 76 13.40 0.85 4.45
N ASP A 77 14.58 1.06 5.04
CA ASP A 77 14.74 1.86 6.26
C ASP A 77 14.73 3.36 5.94
N ASP A 78 15.20 3.73 4.73
CA ASP A 78 15.24 5.12 4.26
C ASP A 78 14.95 5.22 2.74
N ALA A 79 13.67 5.06 2.37
CA ALA A 79 13.18 5.12 0.99
C ALA A 79 13.47 6.47 0.30
N PHE A 80 13.59 7.56 1.05
CA PHE A 80 13.97 8.86 0.51
C PHE A 80 15.41 8.87 -0.03
N SER A 81 16.30 8.05 0.56
CA SER A 81 17.68 7.89 0.09
C SER A 81 17.85 6.87 -1.04
N GLU A 82 16.82 6.06 -1.32
CA GLU A 82 16.88 5.02 -2.34
C GLU A 82 16.79 5.61 -3.74
N LEU A 83 17.88 5.56 -4.50
CA LEU A 83 17.97 6.17 -5.85
C LEU A 83 16.89 5.68 -6.81
N SER A 84 16.44 4.42 -6.67
CA SER A 84 15.41 3.83 -7.53
C SER A 84 14.01 4.40 -7.29
N PHE A 85 13.76 5.01 -6.12
CA PHE A 85 12.42 5.44 -5.67
C PHE A 85 12.38 6.88 -5.13
N SER A 86 13.53 7.55 -4.99
CA SER A 86 13.63 8.93 -4.48
C SER A 86 13.01 9.99 -5.38
N THR A 87 12.63 9.63 -6.61
CA THR A 87 11.89 10.50 -7.55
C THR A 87 10.38 10.27 -7.51
N ASP A 88 9.89 9.32 -6.71
CA ASP A 88 8.47 9.10 -6.52
C ASP A 88 7.83 10.32 -5.82
N PRO A 89 6.74 10.91 -6.37
CA PRO A 89 6.12 12.10 -5.81
C PRO A 89 5.69 11.95 -4.34
N TYR A 90 5.18 10.78 -3.95
CA TYR A 90 4.78 10.51 -2.57
C TYR A 90 5.99 10.51 -1.64
N ILE A 91 7.05 9.78 -2.02
CA ILE A 91 8.27 9.67 -1.22
C ILE A 91 8.95 11.04 -1.07
N GLN A 92 9.00 11.85 -2.14
CA GLN A 92 9.54 13.20 -2.07
C GLN A 92 8.72 14.12 -1.17
N HIS A 93 7.40 14.11 -1.32
CA HIS A 93 6.52 15.00 -0.56
C HIS A 93 6.49 14.65 0.93
N ARG A 94 6.46 13.35 1.25
CA ARG A 94 6.41 12.85 2.64
C ARG A 94 7.77 12.69 3.27
N GLN A 95 8.85 12.74 2.48
CA GLN A 95 10.21 12.39 2.92
C GLN A 95 10.23 11.01 3.62
N THR A 96 9.53 10.04 3.03
CA THR A 96 9.29 8.73 3.64
C THR A 96 10.60 8.00 3.88
N ARG A 97 10.85 7.62 5.14
CA ARG A 97 12.04 6.85 5.53
C ARG A 97 11.74 5.37 5.55
N SER A 98 10.96 4.91 6.53
CA SER A 98 10.56 3.51 6.59
C SER A 98 9.44 3.20 5.60
N LEU A 99 9.62 2.18 4.77
CA LEU A 99 8.63 1.72 3.80
C LEU A 99 8.70 0.21 3.66
N LEU A 100 7.53 -0.45 3.70
CA LEU A 100 7.38 -1.85 3.33
C LEU A 100 6.25 -1.99 2.32
N CYS A 101 6.50 -2.73 1.25
CA CYS A 101 5.50 -3.11 0.26
C CYS A 101 5.66 -4.61 -0.02
N MET A 102 4.59 -5.38 0.18
CA MET A 102 4.59 -6.83 0.03
C MET A 102 3.51 -7.26 -0.96
N PRO A 103 3.81 -8.16 -1.91
CA PRO A 103 2.82 -8.65 -2.85
C PRO A 103 1.82 -9.57 -2.13
N MET A 104 0.53 -9.42 -2.43
CA MET A 104 -0.48 -10.37 -1.98
C MET A 104 -0.73 -11.41 -3.06
N LEU A 105 -0.47 -12.67 -2.72
CA LEU A 105 -0.57 -13.78 -3.66
C LEU A 105 -1.66 -14.76 -3.24
N LYS A 106 -2.55 -15.10 -4.18
CA LYS A 106 -3.50 -16.21 -4.06
C LYS A 106 -3.10 -17.28 -5.07
N GLN A 107 -2.71 -18.46 -4.57
CA GLN A 107 -2.28 -19.56 -5.44
C GLN A 107 -1.19 -19.14 -6.44
N ASN A 108 -0.20 -18.38 -5.96
CA ASN A 108 0.93 -17.87 -6.75
C ASN A 108 0.55 -16.87 -7.86
N GLN A 109 -0.64 -16.28 -7.76
CA GLN A 109 -1.11 -15.19 -8.61
C GLN A 109 -1.31 -13.94 -7.78
N LEU A 110 -0.85 -12.79 -8.29
CA LEU A 110 -1.13 -11.49 -7.69
C LEU A 110 -2.64 -11.25 -7.69
N ILE A 111 -3.16 -10.70 -6.59
CA ILE A 111 -4.58 -10.37 -6.41
C ILE A 111 -4.76 -8.93 -5.98
#